data_AF-A0A926BNF1-F1
#
_entry.id   AF-A0A926BNF1-F1
#
_cell.length_a   1.000
_cell.length_b   1.000
_cell.length_c   1.000
_cell.angle_alpha   90.00
_cell.angle_beta   90.00
_cell.angle_gamma   90.00
#
_symmetry.space_group_name_H-M   'P 1'
#
loop_
_entity.id
_entity.type
_entity.pdbx_description
1 polymer ?
#
loop_
_entity_poly.entity_id
_entity_poly.type
_entity_poly.pdbx_seq_one_letter_code
_entity_poly.pdbx_strand_id
1 'polypeptide(L)'
;MNFLAKLFDNNERDVAKYRKNADKITALEAQYQALSEEALRAKTDEFKARFTESIDAQGGHESLRQQELDALASGNTAQKHVYRDAINKALDGLQVEAFAACREAARRYLGMRHYDVQLIGGMVQHDGRISELRTGEGKTLMCTLSIYLNALSGLGVHVVTANDYLVKRDAVWMGTLYHALGMSVGILQGTSPETGEGGGTFIYDPTYEDPSVDGLDARFRYSRQTSRRADAYECDITYGTSSEFGFDYLRDNMVPDPTYLTQVRGHNFAVVDECDSNLIDEARTPLIISGQSDKGSDLYYSM
;
A
#
# COMPACT_ATOMS: atom_id res chain seq x y z
N MET A 1 20.15 38.51 6.64
CA MET A 1 19.26 37.56 7.33
C MET A 1 18.75 36.50 6.36
N ASN A 2 19.59 35.61 5.81
CA ASN A 2 19.10 34.53 4.92
C ASN A 2 20.05 33.31 4.79
N PHE A 3 21.09 33.21 5.63
CA PHE A 3 22.06 32.11 5.57
C PHE A 3 21.69 30.98 6.54
N LEU A 4 21.16 31.33 7.72
CA LEU A 4 20.69 30.34 8.70
C LEU A 4 19.43 29.60 8.25
N ALA A 5 18.47 30.27 7.59
CA ALA A 5 17.28 29.60 7.05
C ALA A 5 17.65 28.54 5.98
N LYS A 6 18.62 28.85 5.10
CA LYS A 6 19.14 27.90 4.10
C LYS A 6 19.91 26.72 4.68
N LEU A 7 20.44 26.84 5.90
CA LEU A 7 21.11 25.73 6.58
C LEU A 7 20.12 24.73 7.20
N PHE A 8 18.86 25.12 7.37
CA PHE A 8 17.78 24.30 7.91
C PHE A 8 16.76 23.85 6.85
N ASP A 9 16.80 24.40 5.64
CA ASP A 9 15.87 24.04 4.57
C ASP A 9 16.36 22.81 3.77
N ASN A 10 16.36 21.65 4.43
CA ASN A 10 16.62 20.37 3.78
C ASN A 10 15.59 20.05 2.67
N ASN A 11 14.42 20.69 2.70
CA ASN A 11 13.34 20.42 1.76
C ASN A 11 13.66 20.93 0.35
N GLU A 12 14.26 22.11 0.18
CA GLU A 12 14.58 22.65 -1.15
C GLU A 12 15.50 21.70 -1.95
N ARG A 13 16.52 21.15 -1.28
CA ARG A 13 17.49 20.24 -1.91
C ARG A 13 16.86 18.90 -2.30
N ASP A 14 16.05 18.33 -1.42
CA ASP A 14 15.36 17.06 -1.69
C ASP A 14 14.32 17.23 -2.79
N VAL A 15 13.53 18.31 -2.76
CA VAL A 15 12.58 18.67 -3.82
C VAL A 15 13.29 18.86 -5.16
N ALA A 16 14.49 19.47 -5.20
CA ALA A 16 15.25 19.61 -6.44
C ALA A 16 15.68 18.25 -7.03
N LYS A 17 16.03 17.27 -6.18
CA LYS A 17 16.31 15.89 -6.62
C LYS A 17 15.06 15.26 -7.24
N TYR A 18 13.91 15.37 -6.59
CA TYR A 18 12.66 14.80 -7.11
C TYR A 18 12.21 15.48 -8.41
N ARG A 19 12.36 16.80 -8.54
CA ARG A 19 12.08 17.53 -9.80
C ARG A 19 12.85 16.94 -10.98
N LYS A 20 14.14 16.66 -10.80
CA LYS A 20 14.95 16.04 -11.87
C LYS A 20 14.42 14.67 -12.29
N ASN A 21 13.90 13.88 -11.35
CA ASN A 21 13.28 12.60 -11.70
C ASN A 21 11.90 12.78 -12.33
N ALA A 22 11.12 13.77 -11.89
CA ALA A 22 9.84 14.13 -12.52
C ALA A 22 10.03 14.54 -13.99
N ASP A 23 11.08 15.32 -14.29
CA ASP A 23 11.44 15.69 -15.67
C ASP A 23 11.76 14.46 -16.53
N LYS A 24 12.50 13.48 -15.98
CA LYS A 24 12.78 12.21 -16.67
C LYS A 24 11.50 11.41 -16.94
N ILE A 25 10.59 11.33 -15.96
CA ILE A 25 9.30 10.64 -16.13
C ILE A 25 8.49 11.32 -17.24
N THR A 26 8.43 12.66 -17.24
CA THR A 26 7.76 13.43 -18.30
C THR A 26 8.42 13.22 -19.66
N ALA A 27 9.76 13.11 -19.73
CA ALA A 27 10.45 12.80 -20.98
C ALA A 27 10.10 11.42 -21.57
N LEU A 28 9.67 10.46 -20.75
CA LEU A 28 9.22 9.14 -21.20
C LEU A 28 7.76 9.13 -21.70
N GLU A 29 7.01 10.21 -21.52
CA GLU A 29 5.57 10.23 -21.78
C GLU A 29 5.22 9.81 -23.21
N ALA A 30 5.88 10.38 -24.23
CA ALA A 30 5.62 10.01 -25.62
C ALA A 30 5.90 8.52 -25.92
N GLN A 31 6.93 7.95 -25.28
CA GLN A 31 7.26 6.54 -25.43
C GLN A 31 6.17 5.63 -24.83
N TYR A 32 5.67 5.95 -23.64
CA TYR A 32 4.63 5.16 -22.97
C TYR A 32 3.26 5.33 -23.62
N GLN A 33 2.95 6.53 -24.12
CA GLN A 33 1.74 6.79 -24.91
C GLN A 33 1.66 5.93 -26.18
N ALA A 34 2.81 5.59 -26.77
CA ALA A 34 2.89 4.76 -27.97
C ALA A 34 2.73 3.25 -27.70
N LEU A 35 2.77 2.80 -26.44
CA LEU A 35 2.59 1.38 -26.09
C LEU A 35 1.14 0.94 -26.31
N SER A 36 0.93 -0.29 -26.76
CA SER A 36 -0.40 -0.93 -26.67
C SER A 36 -0.78 -1.20 -25.22
N GLU A 37 -2.03 -1.56 -24.96
CA GLU A 37 -2.47 -1.93 -23.60
C GLU A 37 -1.72 -3.16 -23.09
N GLU A 38 -1.50 -4.15 -23.94
CA GLU A 38 -0.76 -5.38 -23.63
C GLU A 38 0.72 -5.06 -23.35
N ALA A 39 1.33 -4.17 -24.14
CA ALA A 39 2.71 -3.76 -23.95
C ALA A 39 2.90 -2.93 -22.67
N LEU A 40 1.93 -2.06 -22.34
CA LEU A 40 1.94 -1.31 -21.08
C LEU A 40 1.77 -2.24 -19.88
N ARG A 41 0.88 -3.22 -19.96
CA ARG A 41 0.72 -4.25 -18.93
C ARG A 41 1.99 -5.09 -18.75
N ALA A 42 2.60 -5.53 -19.85
CA ALA A 42 3.82 -6.35 -19.83
C ALA A 42 5.02 -5.66 -19.17
N LYS A 43 5.02 -4.32 -19.07
CA LYS A 43 6.03 -3.60 -18.29
C LYS A 43 6.06 -4.01 -16.83
N THR A 44 4.92 -4.36 -16.24
CA THR A 44 4.89 -4.85 -14.85
C THR A 44 5.68 -6.15 -14.70
N ASP A 45 5.55 -7.09 -15.63
CA ASP A 45 6.29 -8.36 -15.58
C ASP A 45 7.80 -8.12 -15.76
N GLU A 46 8.18 -7.22 -16.68
CA GLU A 46 9.56 -6.78 -16.88
C GLU A 46 10.13 -6.17 -15.59
N PHE A 47 9.38 -5.29 -14.93
CA PHE A 47 9.83 -4.64 -13.69
C PHE A 47 9.94 -5.62 -12.52
N LYS A 48 8.98 -6.54 -12.36
CA LYS A 48 9.04 -7.61 -11.35
C LYS A 48 10.28 -8.48 -11.56
N ALA A 49 10.57 -8.88 -12.80
CA ALA A 49 11.78 -9.65 -13.12
C ALA A 49 13.07 -8.89 -12.79
N ARG A 50 13.17 -7.61 -13.19
CA ARG A 50 14.34 -6.75 -12.87
C ARG A 50 14.51 -6.52 -11.37
N PHE A 51 13.42 -6.41 -10.62
CA PHE A 51 13.47 -6.34 -9.15
C PHE A 51 14.06 -7.62 -8.56
N THR A 52 13.56 -8.79 -8.97
CA THR A 52 14.08 -10.10 -8.53
C THR A 52 15.56 -10.25 -8.85
N GLU A 53 15.98 -9.96 -10.09
CA GLU A 53 17.40 -9.98 -10.47
C GLU A 53 18.25 -9.06 -9.59
N SER A 54 17.75 -7.86 -9.28
CA SER A 54 18.45 -6.92 -8.40
C SER A 54 18.55 -7.40 -6.95
N ILE A 55 17.57 -8.15 -6.45
CA ILE A 55 17.61 -8.74 -5.11
C ILE A 55 18.53 -9.96 -5.07
N ASP A 56 18.47 -10.82 -6.07
CA ASP A 56 19.33 -12.00 -6.18
C ASP A 56 20.81 -11.61 -6.31
N ALA A 57 21.11 -10.56 -7.06
CA ALA A 57 22.45 -9.97 -7.14
C ALA A 57 22.96 -9.42 -5.80
N GLN A 58 22.06 -9.13 -4.84
CA GLN A 58 22.39 -8.70 -3.48
C GLN A 58 22.43 -9.87 -2.47
N GLY A 59 22.21 -11.11 -2.92
CA GLY A 59 22.25 -12.33 -2.10
C GLY A 59 20.88 -12.97 -1.82
N GLY A 60 19.79 -12.42 -2.38
CA GLY A 60 18.45 -12.95 -2.22
C GLY A 60 17.78 -12.55 -0.89
N HIS A 61 16.45 -12.68 -0.84
CA HIS A 61 15.68 -12.23 0.32
C HIS A 61 16.06 -12.94 1.63
N GLU A 62 16.29 -14.26 1.61
CA GLU A 62 16.59 -15.04 2.81
C GLU A 62 17.93 -14.62 3.43
N SER A 63 18.99 -14.48 2.62
CA SER A 63 20.30 -14.05 3.09
C SER A 63 20.25 -12.65 3.69
N LEU A 64 19.58 -11.71 3.02
CA LEU A 64 19.46 -10.33 3.50
C LEU A 64 18.68 -10.25 4.81
N ARG A 65 17.60 -11.03 4.97
CA ARG A 65 16.86 -11.12 6.24
C ARG A 65 17.72 -11.68 7.36
N GLN A 66 18.50 -12.74 7.08
CA GLN A 66 19.39 -13.31 8.09
C GLN A 66 20.47 -12.31 8.53
N GLN A 67 21.06 -11.57 7.59
CA GLN A 67 22.03 -10.51 7.91
C GLN A 67 21.44 -9.43 8.82
N GLU A 68 20.19 -9.03 8.59
CA GLU A 68 19.49 -8.06 9.43
C GLU A 68 19.25 -8.60 10.85
N LEU A 69 18.84 -9.86 10.98
CA LEU A 69 18.66 -10.53 12.28
C LEU A 69 19.99 -10.65 13.03
N ASP A 70 21.07 -11.04 12.36
CA ASP A 70 22.40 -11.15 12.95
C ASP A 70 22.94 -9.78 13.41
N ALA A 71 22.67 -8.72 12.62
CA ALA A 71 23.01 -7.35 12.98
C ALA A 71 22.24 -6.87 14.22
N LEU A 72 20.94 -7.18 14.32
CA LEU A 72 20.12 -6.87 15.50
C LEU A 72 20.61 -7.63 16.73
N ALA A 73 20.91 -8.92 16.61
CA ALA A 73 21.41 -9.74 17.72
C ALA A 73 22.79 -9.29 18.23
N SER A 74 23.66 -8.80 17.34
CA SER A 74 24.99 -8.28 17.67
C SER A 74 25.02 -6.81 18.10
N GLY A 75 23.89 -6.10 18.02
CA GLY A 75 23.81 -4.66 18.29
C GLY A 75 24.48 -3.77 17.22
N ASN A 76 24.73 -4.32 16.03
CA ASN A 76 25.29 -3.56 14.90
C ASN A 76 24.22 -2.68 14.24
N THR A 77 24.10 -1.45 14.72
CA THR A 77 23.09 -0.50 14.25
C THR A 77 23.29 -0.01 12.81
N ALA A 78 24.47 -0.19 12.23
CA ALA A 78 24.75 0.21 10.85
C ALA A 78 24.11 -0.74 9.82
N GLN A 79 23.81 -1.99 10.22
CA GLN A 79 23.28 -3.03 9.33
C GLN A 79 21.85 -3.48 9.69
N LYS A 80 21.20 -2.81 10.63
CA LYS A 80 19.85 -3.15 11.11
C LYS A 80 18.73 -2.99 10.07
N HIS A 81 19.01 -2.41 8.90
CA HIS A 81 18.05 -2.17 7.83
C HIS A 81 18.56 -2.69 6.46
N VAL A 82 19.56 -3.57 6.44
CA VAL A 82 20.18 -4.07 5.19
C VAL A 82 19.13 -4.65 4.24
N TYR A 83 18.12 -5.37 4.76
CA TYR A 83 17.11 -5.96 3.90
C TYR A 83 16.20 -4.88 3.30
N ARG A 84 15.78 -3.91 4.12
CA ARG A 84 15.00 -2.76 3.66
C ARG A 84 15.75 -1.91 2.64
N ASP A 85 17.03 -1.64 2.88
CA ASP A 85 17.88 -0.82 2.02
C ASP A 85 18.09 -1.50 0.66
N ALA A 86 18.24 -2.83 0.64
CA ALA A 86 18.36 -3.61 -0.59
C ALA A 86 17.07 -3.55 -1.44
N ILE A 87 15.90 -3.63 -0.80
CA ILE A 87 14.59 -3.47 -1.47
C ILE A 87 14.45 -2.07 -2.04
N ASN A 88 14.69 -1.03 -1.23
CA ASN A 88 14.58 0.36 -1.67
C ASN A 88 15.52 0.65 -2.84
N LYS A 89 16.77 0.19 -2.77
CA LYS A 89 17.75 0.35 -3.86
C LYS A 89 17.28 -0.32 -5.17
N ALA A 90 16.69 -1.51 -5.08
CA ALA A 90 16.15 -2.21 -6.25
C ALA A 90 14.97 -1.43 -6.87
N LEU A 91 14.05 -0.95 -6.02
CA LEU A 91 12.89 -0.16 -6.46
C LEU A 91 13.28 1.23 -7.01
N ASP A 92 14.26 1.91 -6.41
CA ASP A 92 14.82 3.16 -6.90
C ASP A 92 15.33 3.04 -8.34
N GLY A 93 15.89 1.88 -8.69
CA GLY A 93 16.33 1.56 -10.05
C GLY A 93 15.20 1.43 -11.08
N LEU A 94 13.95 1.28 -10.62
CA LEU A 94 12.75 1.12 -11.45
C LEU A 94 11.83 2.36 -11.41
N GLN A 95 11.99 3.24 -10.42
CA GLN A 95 11.06 4.33 -10.09
C GLN A 95 10.60 5.16 -11.30
N VAL A 96 11.54 5.61 -12.15
CA VAL A 96 11.23 6.48 -13.29
C VAL A 96 10.34 5.77 -14.32
N GLU A 97 10.67 4.53 -14.68
CA GLU A 97 9.92 3.74 -15.66
C GLU A 97 8.58 3.27 -15.10
N ALA A 98 8.54 2.89 -13.82
CA ALA A 98 7.33 2.47 -13.13
C ALA A 98 6.34 3.64 -12.97
N PHE A 99 6.81 4.85 -12.63
CA PHE A 99 5.95 6.03 -12.52
C PHE A 99 5.43 6.47 -13.89
N ALA A 100 6.24 6.33 -14.96
CA ALA A 100 5.76 6.58 -16.33
C ALA A 100 4.66 5.60 -16.74
N ALA A 101 4.80 4.31 -16.43
CA ALA A 101 3.78 3.29 -16.66
C ALA A 101 2.48 3.60 -15.90
N CYS A 102 2.61 3.91 -14.60
CA CYS A 102 1.49 4.26 -13.73
C CYS A 102 0.76 5.52 -14.20
N ARG A 103 1.49 6.56 -14.59
CA ARG A 103 0.92 7.80 -15.16
C ARG A 103 0.14 7.53 -16.45
N GLU A 104 0.68 6.70 -17.35
CA GLU A 104 -0.01 6.38 -18.59
C GLU A 104 -1.26 5.52 -18.34
N ALA A 105 -1.21 4.57 -17.41
CA ALA A 105 -2.38 3.81 -17.00
C ALA A 105 -3.46 4.71 -16.39
N ALA A 106 -3.09 5.65 -15.51
CA ALA A 106 -4.02 6.63 -14.97
C ALA A 106 -4.68 7.47 -16.08
N ARG A 107 -3.89 7.91 -17.07
CA ARG A 107 -4.40 8.68 -18.21
C ARG A 107 -5.43 7.89 -19.00
N ARG A 108 -5.17 6.60 -19.31
CA ARG A 108 -6.05 5.74 -20.12
C ARG A 108 -7.31 5.31 -19.39
N TYR A 109 -7.17 4.82 -18.16
CA TYR A 109 -8.24 4.12 -17.46
C TYR A 109 -9.01 4.99 -16.47
N LEU A 110 -8.40 6.09 -16.00
CA LEU A 110 -9.05 7.06 -15.11
C LEU A 110 -9.35 8.40 -15.79
N GLY A 111 -8.81 8.64 -16.99
CA GLY A 111 -8.87 9.95 -17.64
C GLY A 111 -8.06 11.03 -16.90
N MET A 112 -7.15 10.64 -16.00
CA MET A 112 -6.39 11.54 -15.14
C MET A 112 -4.90 11.37 -15.35
N ARG A 113 -4.20 12.45 -15.70
CA ARG A 113 -2.73 12.47 -15.83
C ARG A 113 -2.13 13.06 -14.55
N HIS A 114 -1.20 12.36 -13.91
CA HIS A 114 -0.51 12.91 -12.73
C HIS A 114 0.22 14.22 -13.05
N TYR A 115 0.02 15.24 -12.23
CA TYR A 115 0.81 16.47 -12.26
C TYR A 115 2.23 16.24 -11.71
N ASP A 116 3.17 17.14 -12.02
CA ASP A 116 4.55 16.99 -11.59
C ASP A 116 4.70 17.08 -10.06
N VAL A 117 3.85 17.87 -9.40
CA VAL A 117 3.77 17.91 -7.93
C VAL A 117 3.31 16.58 -7.34
N GLN A 118 2.44 15.84 -8.05
CA GLN A 118 2.02 14.50 -7.63
C GLN A 118 3.14 13.48 -7.87
N LEU A 119 3.92 13.58 -8.96
CA LEU A 119 5.12 12.75 -9.12
C LEU A 119 6.10 12.93 -7.96
N ILE A 120 6.37 14.19 -7.60
CA ILE A 120 7.24 14.51 -6.45
C ILE A 120 6.65 13.92 -5.16
N GLY A 121 5.35 14.10 -4.94
CA GLY A 121 4.68 13.53 -3.77
C GLY A 121 4.81 12.00 -3.69
N GLY A 122 4.69 11.30 -4.81
CA GLY A 122 4.86 9.85 -4.88
C GLY A 122 6.29 9.41 -4.56
N MET A 123 7.31 10.17 -4.98
CA MET A 123 8.70 9.90 -4.63
C MET A 123 8.98 10.14 -3.14
N VAL A 124 8.45 11.24 -2.58
CA VAL A 124 8.55 11.53 -1.14
C VAL A 124 7.93 10.40 -0.31
N GLN A 125 6.79 9.88 -0.74
CA GLN A 125 6.10 8.77 -0.07
C GLN A 125 6.89 7.45 -0.19
N HIS A 126 7.47 7.15 -1.35
CA HIS A 126 8.34 5.98 -1.52
C HIS A 126 9.59 6.06 -0.61
N ASP A 127 10.16 7.26 -0.43
CA ASP A 127 11.27 7.52 0.49
C ASP A 127 10.88 7.39 1.98
N GLY A 128 9.64 6.96 2.30
CA GLY A 128 9.17 6.75 3.67
C GLY A 128 8.85 8.03 4.42
N ARG A 129 8.55 9.13 3.71
CA ARG A 129 8.26 10.44 4.28
C ARG A 129 6.81 10.86 4.07
N ILE A 130 6.36 11.83 4.86
CA ILE A 130 5.03 12.43 4.72
C ILE A 130 5.04 13.40 3.53
N SER A 131 4.14 13.18 2.58
CA SER A 131 3.90 14.08 1.46
C SER A 131 2.74 15.02 1.79
N GLU A 132 3.06 16.26 2.15
CA GLU A 132 2.06 17.28 2.45
C GLU A 132 1.52 17.91 1.15
N LEU A 133 0.27 17.58 0.83
CA LEU A 133 -0.49 18.15 -0.27
C LEU A 133 -1.73 18.82 0.29
N ARG A 134 -2.10 19.98 -0.25
CA ARG A 134 -3.35 20.66 0.12
C ARG A 134 -4.56 19.83 -0.31
N THR A 135 -5.68 20.02 0.38
CA THR A 135 -6.96 19.43 -0.02
C THR A 135 -7.30 19.82 -1.47
N GLY A 136 -7.68 18.84 -2.29
CA GLY A 136 -7.98 19.05 -3.71
C GLY A 136 -6.80 18.83 -4.67
N GLU A 137 -5.56 18.67 -4.18
CA GLU A 137 -4.38 18.42 -5.02
C GLU A 137 -4.28 16.96 -5.55
N GLY A 138 -5.28 16.12 -5.27
CA GLY A 138 -5.37 14.75 -5.77
C GLY A 138 -4.45 13.74 -5.07
N LYS A 139 -4.46 13.72 -3.72
CA LYS A 139 -3.69 12.76 -2.89
C LYS A 139 -3.94 11.31 -3.29
N THR A 140 -5.20 10.91 -3.48
CA THR A 140 -5.59 9.55 -3.89
C THR A 140 -4.88 9.11 -5.17
N LEU A 141 -4.88 9.96 -6.20
CA LEU A 141 -4.18 9.70 -7.46
C LEU A 141 -2.66 9.69 -7.26
N MET A 142 -2.11 10.63 -6.50
CA MET A 142 -0.68 10.68 -6.19
C MET A 142 -0.17 9.38 -5.56
N CYS A 143 -0.90 8.85 -4.56
CA CYS A 143 -0.51 7.63 -3.84
C CYS A 143 -0.33 6.41 -4.77
N THR A 144 -1.07 6.35 -5.89
CA THR A 144 -0.97 5.22 -6.84
C THR A 144 0.45 4.99 -7.36
N LEU A 145 1.27 6.05 -7.44
CA LEU A 145 2.65 5.98 -7.91
C LEU A 145 3.54 5.14 -6.98
N SER A 146 3.53 5.47 -5.69
CA SER A 146 4.34 4.78 -4.69
C SER A 146 3.76 3.38 -4.41
N ILE A 147 2.43 3.23 -4.43
CA ILE A 147 1.76 1.95 -4.24
C ILE A 147 2.17 0.98 -5.36
N TYR A 148 2.04 1.40 -6.63
CA TYR A 148 2.43 0.56 -7.77
C TYR A 148 3.92 0.20 -7.73
N LEU A 149 4.80 1.18 -7.47
CA LEU A 149 6.24 0.92 -7.39
C LEU A 149 6.57 -0.11 -6.32
N ASN A 150 6.08 0.07 -5.08
CA ASN A 150 6.40 -0.85 -4.00
C ASN A 150 5.73 -2.22 -4.17
N ALA A 151 4.58 -2.29 -4.84
CA ALA A 151 3.91 -3.55 -5.15
C ALA A 151 4.71 -4.44 -6.13
N LEU A 152 5.61 -3.86 -6.95
CA LEU A 152 6.52 -4.62 -7.81
C LEU A 152 7.45 -5.56 -7.04
N SER A 153 7.65 -5.33 -5.75
CA SER A 153 8.44 -6.24 -4.90
C SER A 153 7.80 -7.61 -4.71
N GLY A 154 6.48 -7.74 -4.95
CA GLY A 154 5.72 -8.96 -4.63
C GLY A 154 5.52 -9.20 -3.13
N LEU A 155 5.99 -8.27 -2.28
CA LEU A 155 5.88 -8.37 -0.83
C LEU A 155 4.56 -7.80 -0.31
N GLY A 156 3.76 -7.14 -1.15
CA GLY A 156 2.47 -6.56 -0.76
C GLY A 156 2.59 -5.13 -0.22
N VAL A 157 1.54 -4.33 -0.49
CA VAL A 157 1.41 -2.95 -0.03
C VAL A 157 0.06 -2.77 0.68
N HIS A 158 0.09 -2.23 1.89
CA HIS A 158 -1.11 -1.86 2.63
C HIS A 158 -1.47 -0.39 2.36
N VAL A 159 -2.74 -0.12 2.06
CA VAL A 159 -3.27 1.24 1.91
C VAL A 159 -4.27 1.45 3.04
N VAL A 160 -3.87 2.28 4.00
CA VAL A 160 -4.64 2.60 5.20
C VAL A 160 -5.46 3.85 4.92
N THR A 161 -6.78 3.76 5.13
CA THR A 161 -7.71 4.89 4.98
C THR A 161 -8.57 5.04 6.24
N ALA A 162 -9.27 6.16 6.38
CA ALA A 162 -9.98 6.50 7.62
C ALA A 162 -11.26 5.68 7.89
N ASN A 163 -11.93 5.13 6.88
CA ASN A 163 -13.16 4.34 7.09
C ASN A 163 -13.46 3.39 5.91
N ASP A 164 -14.35 2.42 6.15
CA ASP A 164 -14.68 1.36 5.20
C ASP A 164 -15.31 1.86 3.89
N TYR A 165 -16.03 2.99 3.92
CA TYR A 165 -16.54 3.62 2.70
C TYR A 165 -15.38 4.12 1.81
N LEU A 166 -14.42 4.82 2.40
CA LEU A 166 -13.23 5.31 1.67
C LEU A 166 -12.37 4.16 1.18
N VAL A 167 -12.21 3.10 1.99
CA VAL A 167 -11.56 1.84 1.58
C VAL A 167 -12.16 1.33 0.28
N LYS A 168 -13.48 1.11 0.26
CA LYS A 168 -14.15 0.50 -0.91
C LYS A 168 -14.15 1.44 -2.12
N ARG A 169 -14.41 2.73 -1.89
CA ARG A 169 -14.37 3.77 -2.93
C ARG A 169 -13.02 3.81 -3.63
N ASP A 170 -11.95 3.92 -2.87
CA ASP A 170 -10.61 4.13 -3.42
C ASP A 170 -10.03 2.85 -4.01
N ALA A 171 -10.28 1.70 -3.38
CA ALA A 171 -9.87 0.41 -3.92
C ALA A 171 -10.53 0.09 -5.27
N VAL A 172 -11.82 0.38 -5.43
CA VAL A 172 -12.53 0.12 -6.70
C VAL A 172 -12.18 1.17 -7.75
N TRP A 173 -12.08 2.44 -7.35
CA TRP A 173 -11.72 3.51 -8.28
C TRP A 173 -10.30 3.33 -8.83
N MET A 174 -9.30 3.21 -7.94
CA MET A 174 -7.90 3.01 -8.35
C MET A 174 -7.63 1.57 -8.82
N GLY A 175 -8.48 0.60 -8.45
CA GLY A 175 -8.40 -0.79 -8.88
C GLY A 175 -8.42 -0.95 -10.39
N THR A 176 -9.14 -0.09 -11.12
CA THR A 176 -9.13 -0.08 -12.60
C THR A 176 -7.72 0.14 -13.17
N LEU A 177 -6.96 1.09 -12.61
CA LEU A 177 -5.59 1.38 -12.98
C LEU A 177 -4.66 0.22 -12.62
N TYR A 178 -4.76 -0.29 -11.39
CA TYR A 178 -3.89 -1.38 -10.93
C TYR A 178 -4.13 -2.65 -11.73
N HIS A 179 -5.39 -2.99 -11.98
CA HIS A 179 -5.77 -4.13 -12.79
C HIS A 179 -5.26 -3.99 -14.22
N ALA A 180 -5.35 -2.80 -14.84
CA ALA A 180 -4.78 -2.57 -16.16
C ALA A 180 -3.27 -2.85 -16.21
N LEU A 181 -2.54 -2.46 -15.16
CA LEU A 181 -1.11 -2.77 -14.98
C LEU A 181 -0.83 -4.20 -14.51
N GLY A 182 -1.85 -5.05 -14.34
CA GLY A 182 -1.69 -6.44 -13.93
C GLY A 182 -1.44 -6.67 -12.45
N MET A 183 -1.80 -5.69 -11.61
CA MET A 183 -1.78 -5.83 -10.15
C MET A 183 -3.15 -6.27 -9.61
N SER A 184 -3.12 -7.06 -8.56
CA SER A 184 -4.29 -7.49 -7.79
C SER A 184 -4.55 -6.58 -6.60
N VAL A 185 -5.83 -6.35 -6.27
CA VAL A 185 -6.25 -5.44 -5.19
C VAL A 185 -7.24 -6.13 -4.26
N GLY A 186 -6.84 -6.30 -3.00
CA GLY A 186 -7.67 -6.78 -1.90
C GLY A 186 -8.31 -5.64 -1.12
N ILE A 187 -9.47 -5.91 -0.50
CA ILE A 187 -10.28 -4.95 0.23
C ILE A 187 -10.73 -5.59 1.54
N LEU A 188 -10.42 -4.96 2.66
CA LEU A 188 -10.84 -5.35 4.01
C LEU A 188 -11.92 -4.38 4.49
N GLN A 189 -13.10 -4.90 4.83
CA GLN A 189 -14.15 -4.12 5.47
C GLN A 189 -14.40 -4.65 6.88
N GLY A 190 -14.45 -3.73 7.85
CA GLY A 190 -14.81 -4.02 9.22
C GLY A 190 -16.31 -4.24 9.39
N THR A 191 -16.66 -4.87 10.51
CA THR A 191 -18.06 -4.98 10.92
C THR A 191 -18.42 -3.77 11.75
N SER A 192 -19.42 -3.00 11.34
CA SER A 192 -19.91 -1.85 12.12
C SER A 192 -21.42 -1.97 12.34
N PRO A 193 -21.85 -2.28 13.58
CA PRO A 193 -23.27 -2.30 13.94
C PRO A 193 -23.95 -0.93 13.78
N GLU A 194 -23.20 0.17 13.89
CA GLU A 194 -23.73 1.53 13.82
C GLU A 194 -24.03 1.98 12.39
N THR A 195 -23.20 1.56 11.43
CA THR A 195 -23.38 1.87 10.00
C THR A 195 -24.11 0.76 9.24
N GLY A 196 -24.35 -0.39 9.89
CA GLY A 196 -24.96 -1.57 9.27
C GLY A 196 -24.02 -2.33 8.33
N GLU A 197 -22.72 -2.04 8.37
CA GLU A 197 -21.71 -2.73 7.55
C GLU A 197 -21.46 -4.13 8.11
N GLY A 198 -21.79 -5.15 7.31
CA GLY A 198 -21.69 -6.57 7.68
C GLY A 198 -20.26 -7.14 7.69
N GLY A 199 -19.25 -6.29 7.53
CA GLY A 199 -17.87 -6.70 7.28
C GLY A 199 -17.68 -7.41 5.95
N GLY A 200 -16.44 -7.82 5.68
CA GLY A 200 -16.15 -8.70 4.55
C GLY A 200 -14.72 -8.61 4.06
N THR A 201 -14.40 -9.54 3.18
CA THR A 201 -13.13 -9.57 2.44
C THR A 201 -13.48 -9.64 0.96
N PHE A 202 -12.90 -8.76 0.16
CA PHE A 202 -13.19 -8.66 -1.27
C PHE A 202 -11.90 -8.53 -2.07
N ILE A 203 -11.99 -8.88 -3.34
CA ILE A 203 -10.98 -8.59 -4.36
C ILE A 203 -11.64 -7.76 -5.45
N TYR A 204 -10.96 -6.73 -5.93
CA TYR A 204 -11.37 -6.01 -7.12
C TYR A 204 -11.20 -6.92 -8.35
N ASP A 205 -12.30 -7.21 -9.04
CA ASP A 205 -12.36 -8.11 -10.18
C ASP A 205 -13.31 -7.52 -11.24
N PRO A 206 -12.78 -6.89 -12.30
CA PRO A 206 -13.60 -6.28 -13.36
C PRO A 206 -14.33 -7.31 -14.23
N THR A 207 -14.03 -8.61 -14.08
CA THR A 207 -14.72 -9.70 -14.78
C THR A 207 -15.93 -10.23 -14.00
N TYR A 208 -16.07 -9.81 -12.74
CA TYR A 208 -17.19 -10.13 -11.87
C TYR A 208 -18.16 -8.94 -11.80
N GLU A 209 -19.46 -9.21 -11.78
CA GLU A 209 -20.48 -8.19 -11.59
C GLU A 209 -21.51 -8.70 -10.58
N ASP A 210 -21.62 -8.02 -9.44
CA ASP A 210 -22.67 -8.29 -8.45
C ASP A 210 -23.99 -7.66 -8.91
N PRO A 211 -24.99 -8.47 -9.31
CA PRO A 211 -26.27 -7.95 -9.80
C PRO A 211 -27.14 -7.34 -8.69
N SER A 212 -26.78 -7.54 -7.42
CA SER A 212 -27.51 -6.98 -6.27
C SER A 212 -27.11 -5.55 -5.94
N VAL A 213 -26.02 -5.04 -6.54
CA VAL A 213 -25.50 -3.70 -6.29
C VAL A 213 -25.94 -2.75 -7.41
N ASP A 214 -26.88 -1.85 -7.09
CA ASP A 214 -27.46 -0.89 -8.04
C ASP A 214 -27.34 0.58 -7.57
N GLY A 215 -27.95 1.51 -8.31
CA GLY A 215 -28.03 2.92 -7.93
C GLY A 215 -26.67 3.62 -7.73
N LEU A 216 -26.50 4.32 -6.60
CA LEU A 216 -25.29 5.07 -6.25
C LEU A 216 -24.08 4.16 -5.93
N ASP A 217 -24.38 2.90 -5.59
CA ASP A 217 -23.39 1.88 -5.21
C ASP A 217 -22.98 1.00 -6.37
N ALA A 218 -23.62 1.13 -7.55
CA ALA A 218 -23.30 0.37 -8.76
C ALA A 218 -21.80 0.39 -9.12
N ARG A 219 -21.02 1.36 -8.64
CA ARG A 219 -19.56 1.40 -8.79
C ARG A 219 -18.88 0.20 -8.12
N PHE A 220 -19.42 -0.31 -7.02
CA PHE A 220 -18.89 -1.41 -6.22
C PHE A 220 -19.21 -2.82 -6.75
N ARG A 221 -19.92 -2.93 -7.87
CA ARG A 221 -20.29 -4.23 -8.48
C ARG A 221 -19.10 -5.12 -8.84
N TYR A 222 -17.92 -4.54 -8.97
CA TYR A 222 -16.65 -5.25 -9.26
C TYR A 222 -15.92 -5.74 -8.00
N SER A 223 -16.51 -5.61 -6.80
CA SER A 223 -15.93 -6.13 -5.56
C SER A 223 -16.39 -7.57 -5.33
N ARG A 224 -15.59 -8.55 -5.77
CA ARG A 224 -15.91 -9.97 -5.57
C ARG A 224 -15.58 -10.40 -4.15
N GLN A 225 -16.58 -10.84 -3.39
CA GLN A 225 -16.38 -11.33 -2.04
C GLN A 225 -15.56 -12.64 -2.04
N THR A 226 -14.70 -12.79 -1.03
CA THR A 226 -13.89 -13.99 -0.80
C THR A 226 -14.26 -14.64 0.53
N SER A 227 -13.88 -15.91 0.68
CA SER A 227 -14.16 -16.68 1.90
C SER A 227 -13.06 -16.57 2.94
N ARG A 228 -11.81 -16.36 2.52
CA ARG A 228 -10.68 -16.20 3.45
C ARG A 228 -10.27 -14.74 3.52
N ARG A 229 -9.98 -14.28 4.73
CA ARG A 229 -9.38 -12.97 4.95
C ARG A 229 -7.98 -12.85 4.34
N ALA A 230 -7.23 -13.96 4.33
CA ALA A 230 -5.92 -14.07 3.69
C ALA A 230 -5.94 -13.76 2.18
N ASP A 231 -7.06 -14.00 1.48
CA ASP A 231 -7.16 -13.76 0.03
C ASP A 231 -6.90 -12.27 -0.32
N ALA A 232 -7.27 -11.33 0.56
CA ALA A 232 -6.98 -9.91 0.37
C ALA A 232 -5.52 -9.53 0.64
N TYR A 233 -4.85 -10.21 1.57
CA TYR A 233 -3.41 -10.02 1.86
C TYR A 233 -2.50 -10.74 0.85
N GLU A 234 -3.03 -11.73 0.13
CA GLU A 234 -2.38 -12.37 -1.02
C GLU A 234 -2.40 -11.50 -2.28
N CYS A 235 -3.16 -10.39 -2.30
CA CYS A 235 -3.11 -9.42 -3.38
C CYS A 235 -1.82 -8.58 -3.33
N ASP A 236 -1.39 -8.02 -4.47
CA ASP A 236 -0.24 -7.12 -4.54
C ASP A 236 -0.47 -5.85 -3.69
N ILE A 237 -1.72 -5.41 -3.60
CA ILE A 237 -2.16 -4.21 -2.87
C ILE A 237 -3.39 -4.58 -2.02
N THR A 238 -3.44 -4.13 -0.77
CA THR A 238 -4.57 -4.37 0.15
C THR A 238 -5.04 -3.05 0.73
N TYR A 239 -6.30 -2.68 0.51
CA TYR A 239 -6.93 -1.52 1.14
C TYR A 239 -7.66 -1.95 2.42
N GLY A 240 -7.56 -1.13 3.47
CA GLY A 240 -8.23 -1.35 4.75
C GLY A 240 -8.14 -0.13 5.67
N THR A 241 -8.78 -0.21 6.83
CA THR A 241 -8.64 0.80 7.89
C THR A 241 -7.49 0.46 8.83
N SER A 242 -7.00 1.45 9.58
CA SER A 242 -5.98 1.28 10.62
C SER A 242 -6.37 0.18 11.61
N SER A 243 -7.66 0.19 12.00
CA SER A 243 -8.27 -0.78 12.91
C SER A 243 -8.27 -2.19 12.35
N GLU A 244 -8.69 -2.39 11.09
CA GLU A 244 -8.75 -3.72 10.48
C GLU A 244 -7.36 -4.36 10.36
N PHE A 245 -6.34 -3.61 9.91
CA PHE A 245 -4.96 -4.11 9.87
C PHE A 245 -4.43 -4.44 11.27
N GLY A 246 -4.71 -3.59 12.26
CA GLY A 246 -4.24 -3.80 13.63
C GLY A 246 -4.92 -4.99 14.32
N PHE A 247 -6.23 -5.16 14.16
CA PHE A 247 -6.96 -6.30 14.72
C PHE A 247 -6.57 -7.62 14.05
N ASP A 248 -6.26 -7.62 12.75
CA ASP A 248 -5.71 -8.79 12.08
C ASP A 248 -4.37 -9.20 12.67
N TYR A 249 -3.47 -8.24 12.87
CA TYR A 249 -2.19 -8.51 13.51
C TYR A 249 -2.37 -9.11 14.92
N LEU A 250 -3.26 -8.54 15.73
CA LEU A 250 -3.55 -9.07 17.07
C LEU A 250 -4.15 -10.49 17.01
N ARG A 251 -5.08 -10.75 16.09
CA ARG A 251 -5.70 -12.08 15.90
C ARG A 251 -4.70 -13.11 15.42
N ASP A 252 -3.83 -12.75 14.49
CA ASP A 252 -2.76 -13.61 13.97
C ASP A 252 -1.77 -14.04 15.08
N ASN A 253 -1.60 -13.23 16.14
CA ASN A 253 -0.78 -13.62 17.30
C ASN A 253 -1.52 -14.51 18.32
N MET A 254 -2.79 -14.83 18.09
CA MET A 254 -3.60 -15.71 18.95
C MET A 254 -4.02 -17.01 18.24
N VAL A 255 -3.68 -17.19 16.96
CA VAL A 255 -4.05 -18.42 16.25
C VAL A 255 -3.28 -19.63 16.79
N PRO A 256 -3.91 -20.82 16.83
CA PRO A 256 -3.26 -22.03 17.33
C PRO A 256 -2.25 -22.62 16.33
N ASP A 257 -2.37 -22.30 15.05
CA ASP A 257 -1.54 -22.86 13.98
C ASP A 257 -1.28 -21.81 12.86
N PRO A 258 -0.07 -21.76 12.28
CA PRO A 258 0.27 -20.79 11.23
C PRO A 258 -0.60 -20.83 9.97
N THR A 259 -1.30 -21.93 9.68
CA THR A 259 -2.22 -22.03 8.54
C THR A 259 -3.45 -21.12 8.66
N TYR A 260 -3.73 -20.61 9.87
CA TYR A 260 -4.80 -19.65 10.13
C TYR A 260 -4.34 -18.19 10.04
N LEU A 261 -3.05 -17.92 9.80
CA LEU A 261 -2.55 -16.56 9.64
C LEU A 261 -3.22 -15.87 8.45
N THR A 262 -3.65 -14.63 8.67
CA THR A 262 -4.28 -13.80 7.64
C THR A 262 -3.25 -12.92 6.94
N GLN A 263 -2.32 -12.32 7.67
CA GLN A 263 -1.28 -11.42 7.18
C GLN A 263 -0.05 -12.20 6.66
N VAL A 264 -0.28 -13.06 5.67
CA VAL A 264 0.70 -14.04 5.15
C VAL A 264 2.00 -13.43 4.58
N ARG A 265 1.99 -12.14 4.22
CA ARG A 265 3.16 -11.42 3.67
C ARG A 265 3.88 -10.53 4.68
N GLY A 266 3.36 -10.40 5.91
CA GLY A 266 3.89 -9.49 6.92
C GLY A 266 3.71 -8.01 6.56
N HIS A 267 4.56 -7.14 7.11
CA HIS A 267 4.42 -5.68 7.02
C HIS A 267 5.55 -5.07 6.17
N ASN A 268 5.32 -4.93 4.87
CA ASN A 268 6.36 -4.48 3.95
C ASN A 268 6.28 -2.98 3.68
N PHE A 269 5.22 -2.48 3.08
CA PHE A 269 5.05 -1.04 2.85
C PHE A 269 3.61 -0.65 3.15
N ALA A 270 3.41 0.47 3.83
CA ALA A 270 2.10 0.99 4.16
C ALA A 270 2.00 2.46 3.75
N VAL A 271 0.98 2.79 2.97
CA VAL A 271 0.58 4.17 2.67
C VAL A 271 -0.59 4.52 3.57
N VAL A 272 -0.41 5.52 4.43
CA VAL A 272 -1.47 6.00 5.33
C VAL A 272 -2.03 7.30 4.78
N ASP A 273 -3.26 7.24 4.25
CA ASP A 273 -4.01 8.46 3.91
C ASP A 273 -4.53 9.12 5.20
N GLU A 274 -4.69 10.44 5.18
CA GLU A 274 -5.06 11.22 6.37
C GLU A 274 -4.20 10.84 7.60
N CYS A 275 -2.87 10.89 7.41
CA CYS A 275 -1.91 10.37 8.39
C CYS A 275 -1.97 11.08 9.75
N ASP A 276 -2.41 12.34 9.78
CA ASP A 276 -2.70 13.07 11.01
C ASP A 276 -3.86 12.44 11.78
N SER A 277 -4.98 12.17 11.12
CA SER A 277 -6.12 11.49 11.76
C SER A 277 -5.75 10.10 12.26
N ASN A 278 -5.10 9.28 11.42
CA ASN A 278 -4.77 7.89 11.76
C ASN A 278 -3.62 7.77 12.79
N LEU A 279 -2.51 8.50 12.60
CA LEU A 279 -1.29 8.31 13.39
C LEU A 279 -1.19 9.24 14.60
N ILE A 280 -2.07 10.24 14.72
CA ILE A 280 -2.10 11.17 15.85
C ILE A 280 -3.42 11.05 16.60
N ASP A 281 -4.56 11.28 15.93
CA ASP A 281 -5.85 11.38 16.63
C ASP A 281 -6.39 10.02 17.08
N GLU A 282 -6.44 9.04 16.19
CA GLU A 282 -6.91 7.67 16.47
C GLU A 282 -5.92 6.90 17.34
N ALA A 283 -4.61 7.11 17.12
CA ALA A 283 -3.54 6.46 17.86
C ALA A 283 -3.51 6.77 19.37
N ARG A 284 -4.35 7.69 19.86
CA ARG A 284 -4.52 7.97 21.30
C ARG A 284 -5.17 6.82 22.07
N THR A 285 -5.94 5.97 21.39
CA THR A 285 -6.63 4.84 22.01
C THR A 285 -6.03 3.54 21.50
N PRO A 286 -5.56 2.64 22.38
CA PRO A 286 -4.99 1.36 21.94
C PRO A 286 -6.06 0.44 21.35
N LEU A 287 -5.67 -0.39 20.39
CA LEU A 287 -6.49 -1.49 19.89
C LEU A 287 -6.51 -2.63 20.92
N ILE A 288 -7.70 -3.06 21.33
CA ILE A 288 -7.90 -4.08 22.36
C ILE A 288 -8.92 -5.10 21.87
N ILE A 289 -8.58 -6.40 21.93
CA ILE A 289 -9.53 -7.49 21.73
C ILE A 289 -10.13 -7.86 23.08
N SER A 290 -11.44 -7.67 23.24
CA SER A 290 -12.20 -8.08 24.43
C SER A 290 -13.05 -9.31 24.15
N GLY A 291 -13.05 -10.27 25.08
CA GLY A 291 -13.97 -11.43 25.07
C GLY A 291 -14.86 -11.43 26.31
N GLN A 292 -16.06 -12.01 26.20
CA GLN A 292 -16.89 -12.30 27.38
C GLN A 292 -16.28 -13.45 28.18
N SER A 293 -16.37 -13.41 29.51
CA SER A 293 -15.85 -14.49 30.35
C SER A 293 -16.80 -15.69 30.34
N ASP A 294 -16.31 -16.88 29.97
CA ASP A 294 -17.09 -18.13 29.91
C ASP A 294 -17.55 -18.68 31.27
N LYS A 295 -17.22 -18.04 32.39
CA LYS A 295 -17.59 -18.51 33.73
C LYS A 295 -18.79 -17.75 34.26
N GLY A 296 -19.91 -18.46 34.41
CA GLY A 296 -21.05 -18.01 35.20
C GLY A 296 -20.58 -17.64 36.60
N SER A 297 -21.05 -16.50 37.09
CA SER A 297 -20.79 -15.94 38.42
C SER A 297 -20.93 -16.95 39.56
N ASP A 298 -21.66 -18.04 39.34
CA ASP A 298 -21.90 -19.14 40.28
C ASP A 298 -20.61 -19.81 40.80
N LEU A 299 -19.53 -19.85 40.00
CA LEU A 299 -18.22 -20.38 40.44
C LEU A 299 -17.54 -19.53 41.53
N TYR A 300 -17.89 -18.24 41.64
CA TYR A 300 -17.43 -17.37 42.73
C TYR A 300 -18.25 -17.57 44.01
N TYR A 301 -19.50 -18.05 43.90
CA TYR A 301 -20.38 -18.30 45.05
C TYR A 301 -20.24 -19.73 45.63
N SER A 302 -19.49 -20.61 44.97
CA SER A 302 -19.23 -21.99 45.41
C SER A 302 -17.87 -22.21 46.09
N MET A 303 -17.08 -21.15 46.32
CA MET A 303 -15.85 -21.16 47.15
C MET A 303 -16.13 -20.53 48.51
#